data_AF-A0A352XL36-F1
#
_entry.id   AF-A0A352XL36-F1
#
_cell.length_a   1.000
_cell.length_b   1.000
_cell.length_c   1.000
_cell.angle_alpha   90.00
_cell.angle_beta   90.00
_cell.angle_gamma   90.00
#
_symmetry.space_group_name_H-M   'P 1'
#
loop_
_entity.id
_entity.type
_entity.pdbx_description
1 polymer ?
#
loop_
_entity_poly.entity_id
_entity_poly.type
_entity_poly.pdbx_seq_one_letter_code
_entity_poly.pdbx_strand_id
1 'polypeptide(L)'
;EVPDAIRFLLENEFAYDLAAVEKVKSNAQAGASLTAMVGHFSAVAEWSSEAAKEAIAATAAEQGVKAGQLMFPLRVALSGKSGGPDLGAMLAYLGRERSVSRLQRFIPQLSSML
;
A
#
# COMPACT_ATOMS: atom_id res chain seq x y z
N GLU A 1 -15.68 20.69 -6.19
CA GLU A 1 -14.86 19.70 -6.93
C GLU A 1 -14.11 18.82 -5.94
N VAL A 2 -13.80 17.57 -6.29
CA VAL A 2 -13.02 16.67 -5.41
C VAL A 2 -11.52 16.94 -5.62
N PRO A 3 -10.74 17.22 -4.56
CA PRO A 3 -9.30 17.42 -4.68
C PRO A 3 -8.57 16.19 -5.23
N ASP A 4 -7.61 16.40 -6.15
CA ASP A 4 -6.79 15.32 -6.74
C ASP A 4 -6.07 14.47 -5.68
N ALA A 5 -5.63 15.11 -4.59
CA ALA A 5 -4.96 14.46 -3.48
C ALA A 5 -5.77 13.36 -2.77
N ILE A 6 -7.10 13.30 -2.98
CA ILE A 6 -7.97 12.28 -2.37
C ILE A 6 -8.83 11.51 -3.38
N ARG A 7 -8.73 11.83 -4.68
CA ARG A 7 -9.56 11.22 -5.73
C ARG A 7 -9.48 9.69 -5.74
N PHE A 8 -8.28 9.14 -5.50
CA PHE A 8 -8.02 7.69 -5.42
C PHE A 8 -8.84 6.96 -4.33
N LEU A 9 -9.40 7.67 -3.35
CA LEU A 9 -10.27 7.05 -2.35
C LEU A 9 -11.63 6.68 -2.97
N LEU A 10 -12.11 7.48 -3.92
CA LEU A 10 -13.42 7.30 -4.57
C LEU A 10 -13.36 6.36 -5.78
N GLU A 11 -12.21 6.27 -6.43
CA GLU A 11 -12.01 5.53 -7.68
C GLU A 11 -11.16 4.27 -7.44
N ASN A 12 -11.52 3.15 -8.07
CA ASN A 12 -10.74 1.90 -8.00
C ASN A 12 -9.61 1.85 -9.02
N GLU A 13 -9.69 2.68 -10.07
CA GLU A 13 -8.68 2.83 -11.08
C GLU A 13 -8.08 4.23 -10.99
N PHE A 14 -6.76 4.30 -10.95
CA PHE A 14 -6.02 5.56 -10.89
C PHE A 14 -4.65 5.37 -11.52
N ALA A 15 -4.09 6.45 -12.05
CA ALA A 15 -2.74 6.46 -12.59
C ALA A 15 -1.70 6.45 -11.46
N TYR A 16 -0.53 5.87 -11.76
CA TYR A 16 0.62 5.91 -10.87
C TYR A 16 1.56 7.06 -11.25
N ASP A 17 2.02 7.78 -10.24
CA ASP A 17 3.17 8.68 -10.34
C ASP A 17 4.42 7.83 -10.63
N LEU A 18 4.94 7.95 -11.86
CA LEU A 18 6.08 7.16 -12.33
C LEU A 18 7.32 7.35 -11.45
N ALA A 19 7.58 8.57 -10.96
CA ALA A 19 8.72 8.82 -10.07
C ALA A 19 8.54 8.13 -8.72
N ALA A 20 7.31 8.06 -8.21
CA ALA A 20 6.99 7.32 -7.01
C ALA A 20 7.19 5.81 -7.21
N VAL A 21 6.74 5.26 -8.35
CA VAL A 21 6.92 3.84 -8.69
C VAL A 21 8.40 3.48 -8.80
N GLU A 22 9.19 4.28 -9.51
CA GLU A 22 10.64 4.05 -9.64
C GLU A 22 11.35 4.10 -8.29
N LYS A 23 10.94 5.02 -7.40
CA LYS A 23 11.43 5.02 -6.02
C LYS A 23 11.07 3.73 -5.27
N VAL A 24 9.86 3.19 -5.47
CA VAL A 24 9.52 1.87 -4.89
C VAL A 24 10.37 0.76 -5.49
N LYS A 25 10.58 0.72 -6.81
CA LYS A 25 11.40 -0.29 -7.49
C LYS A 25 12.85 -0.29 -7.01
N SER A 26 13.42 0.88 -6.70
CA SER A 26 14.77 0.98 -6.13
C SER A 26 14.92 0.32 -4.75
N ASN A 27 13.81 0.05 -4.05
CA ASN A 27 13.83 -0.72 -2.82
C ASN A 27 13.67 -2.22 -3.14
N ALA A 28 14.77 -2.95 -3.09
CA ALA A 28 14.82 -4.39 -3.38
C ALA A 28 13.85 -5.24 -2.51
N GLN A 29 13.47 -4.76 -1.32
CA GLN A 29 12.53 -5.47 -0.45
C GLN A 29 11.06 -5.17 -0.74
N ALA A 30 10.75 -4.11 -1.49
CA ALA A 30 9.38 -3.61 -1.64
C ALA A 30 8.39 -4.68 -2.16
N GLY A 31 8.78 -5.45 -3.18
CA GLY A 31 7.92 -6.50 -3.74
C GLY A 31 7.60 -7.60 -2.72
N ALA A 32 8.62 -8.06 -1.98
CA ALA A 32 8.44 -9.07 -0.94
C ALA A 32 7.60 -8.53 0.22
N SER A 33 7.83 -7.29 0.67
CA SER A 33 7.04 -6.66 1.74
C SER A 33 5.57 -6.47 1.36
N LEU A 34 5.28 -6.01 0.14
CA LEU A 34 3.91 -5.84 -0.33
C LEU A 34 3.19 -7.18 -0.48
N THR A 35 3.90 -8.22 -0.93
CA THR A 35 3.36 -9.58 -1.01
C THR A 35 3.04 -10.14 0.37
N ALA A 36 3.92 -9.97 1.36
CA ALA A 36 3.64 -10.38 2.74
C ALA A 36 2.46 -9.59 3.34
N MET A 37 2.37 -8.28 3.09
CA MET A 37 1.23 -7.46 3.51
C MET A 37 -0.10 -7.95 2.92
N VAL A 38 -0.13 -8.48 1.68
CA VAL A 38 -1.33 -9.11 1.12
C VAL A 38 -1.79 -10.27 2.00
N GLY A 39 -0.87 -11.15 2.43
CA GLY A 39 -1.17 -12.26 3.32
C GLY A 39 -1.72 -11.80 4.68
N HIS A 40 -0.99 -10.89 5.35
CA HIS A 40 -1.39 -10.36 6.65
C HIS A 40 -2.72 -9.61 6.59
N PHE A 41 -2.95 -8.76 5.58
CA PHE A 41 -4.22 -8.04 5.42
C PHE A 41 -5.38 -8.99 5.15
N SER A 42 -5.17 -10.02 4.34
CA SER A 42 -6.21 -11.01 4.03
C SER A 42 -6.62 -11.82 5.25
N ALA A 43 -5.72 -12.02 6.21
CA ALA A 43 -5.97 -12.75 7.46
C ALA A 43 -6.74 -11.93 8.51
N VAL A 44 -6.86 -10.60 8.35
CA VAL A 44 -7.61 -9.75 9.29
C VAL A 44 -9.11 -10.03 9.15
N ALA A 45 -9.73 -10.56 10.20
CA ALA A 45 -11.16 -10.89 10.21
C ALA A 45 -12.05 -9.64 10.32
N GLU A 46 -11.73 -8.75 11.27
CA GLU A 46 -12.43 -7.48 11.49
C GLU A 46 -11.50 -6.32 11.14
N TRP A 47 -11.87 -5.55 10.10
CA TRP A 47 -11.00 -4.52 9.57
C TRP A 47 -11.14 -3.19 10.32
N SER A 48 -10.02 -2.62 10.74
CA SER A 48 -9.91 -1.29 11.34
C SER A 48 -8.55 -0.66 11.01
N SER A 49 -8.39 0.62 11.34
CA SER A 49 -7.09 1.30 11.15
C SER A 49 -6.00 0.67 12.03
N GLU A 50 -6.39 0.23 13.22
CA GLU A 50 -5.57 -0.41 14.24
C GLU A 50 -5.14 -1.81 13.76
N ALA A 51 -6.08 -2.63 13.30
CA ALA A 51 -5.78 -3.96 12.77
C ALA A 51 -4.87 -3.89 11.54
N ALA A 52 -5.05 -2.90 10.66
CA ALA A 52 -4.16 -2.69 9.52
C ALA A 52 -2.74 -2.27 9.97
N LYS A 53 -2.62 -1.41 10.99
CA LYS A 53 -1.32 -1.03 11.57
C LYS A 53 -0.61 -2.23 12.21
N GLU A 54 -1.35 -3.10 12.91
CA GLU A 54 -0.81 -4.34 13.49
C GLU A 54 -0.30 -5.29 12.40
N ALA A 55 -1.06 -5.47 11.32
CA ALA A 55 -0.63 -6.30 10.18
C ALA A 55 0.64 -5.76 9.50
N ILE A 56 0.78 -4.44 9.39
CA ILE A 56 2.00 -3.79 8.90
C ILE A 56 3.16 -4.07 9.86
N ALA A 57 2.94 -3.93 11.16
CA ALA A 57 3.97 -4.18 12.19
C ALA A 57 4.41 -5.66 12.18
N ALA A 58 3.47 -6.60 12.03
CA ALA A 58 3.75 -8.02 11.89
C ALA A 58 4.60 -8.31 10.66
N THR A 59 4.26 -7.71 9.50
CA THR A 59 5.07 -7.83 8.27
C THR A 59 6.49 -7.31 8.49
N ALA A 60 6.62 -6.16 9.17
CA ALA A 60 7.93 -5.56 9.44
C ALA A 60 8.77 -6.44 10.38
N ALA A 61 8.16 -7.01 11.42
CA ALA A 61 8.81 -7.92 12.36
C ALA A 61 9.27 -9.22 11.68
N GLU A 62 8.41 -9.84 10.85
CA GLU A 62 8.72 -11.04 10.07
C GLU A 62 9.96 -10.84 9.17
N GLN A 63 10.09 -9.65 8.58
CA GLN A 63 11.17 -9.31 7.65
C GLN A 63 12.39 -8.67 8.32
N GLY A 64 12.36 -8.45 9.64
CA GLY A 64 13.45 -7.80 10.36
C GLY A 64 13.68 -6.33 9.97
N VAL A 65 12.64 -5.63 9.50
CA VAL A 65 12.69 -4.22 9.08
C VAL A 65 11.87 -3.32 9.99
N LYS A 66 12.08 -2.00 9.90
CA LYS A 66 11.24 -1.02 10.60
C LYS A 66 9.95 -0.78 9.83
N ALA A 67 8.80 -0.72 10.52
CA ALA A 67 7.49 -0.46 9.90
C ALA A 67 7.47 0.79 8.99
N GLY A 68 8.21 1.85 9.35
CA GLY A 68 8.36 3.06 8.54
C GLY A 68 8.91 2.81 7.13
N GLN A 69 9.70 1.75 6.92
CA GLN A 69 10.23 1.37 5.60
C GLN A 69 9.14 0.80 4.67
N LEU A 70 8.04 0.29 5.24
CA LEU A 70 6.92 -0.28 4.49
C LEU A 70 5.90 0.77 4.04
N MET A 71 5.88 1.93 4.71
CA MET A 71 4.85 2.97 4.52
C MET A 71 4.85 3.57 3.12
N PHE A 72 6.02 3.85 2.56
CA PHE A 72 6.10 4.47 1.24
C PHE A 72 5.65 3.52 0.12
N PRO A 73 6.16 2.27 0.02
CA PRO A 73 5.63 1.29 -0.93
C PRO A 73 4.12 1.06 -0.80
N LEU A 74 3.61 0.92 0.44
CA LEU A 74 2.19 0.71 0.68
C LEU A 74 1.35 1.91 0.21
N ARG A 75 1.78 3.13 0.50
CA ARG A 75 1.10 4.35 0.03
C ARG A 75 0.98 4.37 -1.49
N VAL A 76 2.10 4.19 -2.19
CA VAL A 76 2.11 4.21 -3.66
C VAL A 76 1.21 3.12 -4.23
N ALA A 77 1.25 1.92 -3.66
CA ALA A 77 0.38 0.82 -4.09
C ALA A 77 -1.12 1.16 -3.94
N LEU A 78 -1.50 1.82 -2.83
CA LEU A 78 -2.89 2.14 -2.52
C LEU A 78 -3.43 3.39 -3.23
N SER A 79 -2.59 4.36 -3.57
CA SER A 79 -3.04 5.67 -4.07
C SER A 79 -2.46 6.08 -5.43
N GLY A 80 -1.40 5.40 -5.87
CA GLY A 80 -0.62 5.82 -7.03
C GLY A 80 0.21 7.08 -6.79
N LYS A 81 0.27 7.61 -5.56
CA LYS A 81 0.89 8.91 -5.25
C LYS A 81 2.00 8.77 -4.21
N SER A 82 3.00 9.65 -4.29
CA SER A 82 4.11 9.75 -3.34
C SER A 82 3.72 10.37 -1.98
N GLY A 83 2.63 11.14 -1.95
CA GLY A 83 2.07 11.79 -0.77
C GLY A 83 0.54 11.70 -0.72
N GLY A 84 -0.07 12.36 0.26
CA GLY A 84 -1.52 12.39 0.43
C GLY A 84 -1.95 12.37 1.89
N PRO A 85 -3.20 11.98 2.18
CA PRO A 85 -3.73 11.92 3.54
C PRO A 85 -3.01 10.87 4.41
N ASP A 86 -3.35 10.84 5.69
CA ASP A 86 -2.86 9.84 6.62
C ASP A 86 -3.11 8.41 6.09
N LEU A 87 -2.10 7.55 6.18
CA LEU A 87 -2.16 6.19 5.64
C LEU A 87 -3.12 5.30 6.44
N GLY A 88 -3.24 5.51 7.75
CA GLY A 88 -4.23 4.80 8.58
C GLY A 88 -5.65 5.18 8.18
N ALA A 89 -5.92 6.47 7.97
CA ALA A 89 -7.21 6.94 7.47
C ALA A 89 -7.54 6.39 6.06
N MET A 90 -6.54 6.32 5.17
CA MET A 90 -6.70 5.67 3.87
C MET A 90 -7.09 4.19 4.01
N LEU A 91 -6.38 3.43 4.85
CA LEU A 91 -6.67 2.00 5.08
C LEU A 91 -8.05 1.78 5.68
N ALA A 92 -8.45 2.61 6.65
CA ALA A 92 -9.77 2.56 7.26
C ALA A 92 -10.87 2.83 6.22
N TYR A 93 -10.68 3.84 5.37
CA TYR A 93 -11.65 4.18 4.33
C TYR A 93 -11.73 3.10 3.24
N LEU A 94 -10.57 2.65 2.73
CA LEU A 94 -10.51 1.66 1.66
C LEU A 94 -11.10 0.32 2.09
N GLY A 95 -10.84 -0.09 3.33
CA GLY A 95 -11.23 -1.42 3.79
C GLY A 95 -10.28 -2.50 3.27
N ARG A 96 -10.42 -3.70 3.85
CA ARG A 96 -9.54 -4.85 3.57
C ARG A 96 -9.50 -5.20 2.09
N GLU A 97 -10.66 -5.42 1.49
CA GLU A 97 -10.77 -5.98 0.13
C GLU A 97 -10.14 -5.06 -0.91
N ARG A 98 -10.44 -3.75 -0.84
CA ARG A 98 -9.85 -2.76 -1.76
C ARG A 98 -8.35 -2.60 -1.52
N SER A 99 -7.90 -2.61 -0.27
CA SER A 99 -6.46 -2.54 0.03
C SER A 99 -5.70 -3.74 -0.54
N VAL A 100 -6.19 -4.97 -0.32
CA VAL A 100 -5.59 -6.20 -0.86
C VAL A 100 -5.60 -6.20 -2.39
N SER A 101 -6.73 -5.87 -3.01
CA SER A 101 -6.85 -5.83 -4.47
C SER A 101 -5.87 -4.82 -5.10
N ARG A 102 -5.70 -3.63 -4.50
CA ARG A 102 -4.74 -2.62 -4.97
C ARG A 102 -3.29 -3.08 -4.82
N LEU A 103 -2.95 -3.74 -3.72
CA LEU A 103 -1.62 -4.35 -3.54
C LEU A 103 -1.34 -5.37 -4.64
N GLN A 104 -2.27 -6.28 -4.89
CA GLN A 104 -2.14 -7.32 -5.93
C GLN A 104 -2.03 -6.71 -7.34
N ARG A 105 -2.73 -5.61 -7.63
CA ARG A 105 -2.60 -4.87 -8.90
C ARG A 105 -1.24 -4.18 -9.04
N PHE A 106 -0.66 -3.71 -7.94
CA PHE A 106 0.58 -2.95 -7.96
C PHE A 106 1.83 -3.81 -8.02
N ILE A 107 1.87 -4.95 -7.31
CA ILE A 107 3.05 -5.83 -7.22
C ILE A 107 3.64 -6.19 -8.60
N PRO A 108 2.86 -6.58 -9.63
CA PRO A 108 3.39 -6.87 -10.96
C PRO A 108 4.14 -5.70 -11.63
N GLN A 109 3.80 -4.46 -11.28
CA GLN A 109 4.44 -3.27 -11.84
C GLN A 109 5.88 -3.07 -11.36
N LEU A 110 6.27 -3.75 -10.27
CA LEU A 110 7.64 -3.70 -9.76
C LEU A 110 8.61 -4.55 -10.59
N SER A 111 8.09 -5.49 -11.38
CA SER A 111 8.87 -6.37 -12.24
C SER A 111 8.78 -6.01 -13.72
N SER A 112 7.82 -5.17 -14.12
CA SER A 112 7.72 -4.68 -15.50
C SER A 112 8.72 -3.55 -15.76
N MET A 113 9.46 -3.64 -16.86
CA MET A 113 10.04 -2.45 -17.50
C MET A 113 8.86 -1.59 -17.96
N LEU A 114 8.77 -0.36 -17.42
CA LEU A 114 7.78 0.64 -17.85
C LEU A 114 8.16 1.17 -19.24
#